data_AF-X1AJG3-F1
#
_entry.id   AF-X1AJG3-F1
#
_cell.length_a   1.000
_cell.length_b   1.000
_cell.length_c   1.000
_cell.angle_alpha   90.00
_cell.angle_beta   90.00
_cell.angle_gamma   90.00
#
_symmetry.space_group_name_H-M   'P 1'
#
loop_
_entity.id
_entity.type
_entity.pdbx_description
1 polymer ?
#
loop_
_entity_poly.entity_id
_entity_poly.type
_entity_poly.pdbx_seq_one_letter_code
_entity_poly.pdbx_strand_id
1 'polypeptide(L)'
;MICQSRGIWISISLTLFFGIFLIFKFNFFDLFKENKRWLILLLVAFIVITFIYSTDNPLNKSALTVPQRAISTFDEKDPSINTRILMWKVTGLMIKDKPFLGGGIGSFKINYLDYQARFLKEHPEYNKYWTNAKEAHNEYLQIGAEIGLFGLGIILIIILKLYSLFINILKKEIDNKRKLIYWGLLIGITSFLIHSLFTLPLHVPALGSAFFIISGLGAAYIKNYDLSEEKNKEREKNYLMNGEKKRVNSSRLPLLYTILVLLVMLLLINDIVVRPYLAEVYAYQGEKYFEDDNNIIESALKYTSAHKLDPFNGRVLFNLGVNYYILNFYGDAEKIFKESKKYYNDKNIYGNLGLCYMKMGDYLRAEEELKYAVYLDPQFTQAYSDLGLLYFEKENYDGAIEQWEKILEIEPNFTENYTVLANLGE
;
A
#
# COMPACT_ATOMS: atom_id res chain seq x y z
N MET A 1 0.74 13.09 -16.75
CA MET A 1 1.37 14.16 -17.57
C MET A 1 2.86 14.20 -17.29
N ILE A 2 3.69 14.03 -18.33
CA ILE A 2 5.16 13.90 -18.27
C ILE A 2 5.87 15.14 -17.68
N CYS A 3 5.16 16.28 -17.54
CA CYS A 3 5.81 17.55 -17.17
C CYS A 3 5.26 18.19 -15.90
N GLN A 4 4.43 17.47 -15.11
CA GLN A 4 3.75 18.10 -13.97
C GLN A 4 4.40 17.92 -12.60
N SER A 5 5.19 16.86 -12.40
CA SER A 5 5.79 16.52 -11.10
C SER A 5 7.28 16.87 -11.06
N ARG A 6 7.75 17.51 -9.99
CA ARG A 6 9.19 17.81 -9.78
C ARG A 6 10.05 16.54 -9.81
N GLY A 7 9.54 15.44 -9.24
CA GLY A 7 10.25 14.16 -9.20
C GLY A 7 10.51 13.55 -10.58
N ILE A 8 9.74 13.92 -11.61
CA ILE A 8 10.01 13.44 -12.97
C ILE A 8 11.22 14.14 -13.59
N TRP A 9 11.39 15.43 -13.32
CA TRP A 9 12.54 16.19 -13.82
C TRP A 9 13.83 15.73 -13.17
N ILE A 10 13.82 15.51 -11.85
CA ILE A 10 14.96 14.92 -11.14
C ILE A 10 15.30 13.54 -11.73
N SER A 11 14.28 12.70 -11.96
CA SER A 11 14.49 11.38 -12.56
C SER A 11 15.10 11.46 -13.96
N ILE A 12 14.54 12.31 -14.83
CA ILE A 12 15.04 12.51 -16.20
C ILE A 12 16.48 13.01 -16.16
N SER A 13 16.80 14.00 -15.32
CA SER A 13 18.16 14.55 -15.21
C SER A 13 19.18 13.50 -14.76
N LEU A 14 18.91 12.78 -13.66
CA LEU A 14 19.80 11.73 -13.17
C LEU A 14 19.96 10.59 -14.18
N THR A 15 18.87 10.22 -14.83
CA THR A 15 18.86 9.20 -15.90
C THR A 15 19.68 9.64 -17.10
N LEU A 16 19.61 10.92 -17.48
CA LEU A 16 20.38 11.48 -18.59
C LEU A 16 21.88 11.44 -18.29
N PHE A 17 22.30 11.83 -17.08
CA PHE A 17 23.69 11.70 -16.64
C PHE A 17 24.17 10.24 -16.70
N PHE A 18 23.36 9.31 -16.20
CA PHE A 18 23.68 7.89 -16.28
C PHE A 18 23.76 7.39 -17.72
N GLY A 19 22.84 7.80 -18.58
CA GLY A 19 22.83 7.44 -19.99
C GLY A 19 24.05 7.96 -20.75
N ILE A 20 24.46 9.21 -20.50
CA ILE A 20 25.69 9.80 -21.02
C ILE A 20 26.90 9.01 -20.55
N PHE A 21 26.98 8.69 -19.25
CA PHE A 21 28.05 7.85 -18.72
C PHE A 21 28.17 6.50 -19.45
N LEU A 22 27.05 5.84 -19.74
CA LEU A 22 27.05 4.60 -20.51
C LEU A 22 27.55 4.79 -21.96
N ILE A 23 27.23 5.92 -22.60
CA ILE A 23 27.73 6.28 -23.94
C ILE A 23 29.25 6.35 -23.96
N PHE A 24 29.85 7.05 -23.01
CA PHE A 24 31.30 7.13 -22.88
C PHE A 24 31.92 5.77 -22.53
N LYS A 25 31.32 5.03 -21.59
CA LYS A 25 31.87 3.77 -21.10
C LYS A 25 31.89 2.66 -22.16
N PHE A 26 30.91 2.64 -23.07
CA PHE A 26 30.73 1.59 -24.07
C PHE A 26 30.94 2.07 -25.51
N ASN A 27 31.43 3.30 -25.70
CA ASN A 27 31.75 3.92 -26.99
C ASN A 27 30.57 3.89 -27.99
N PHE A 28 29.41 4.45 -27.63
CA PHE A 28 28.24 4.51 -28.53
C PHE A 28 28.28 5.63 -29.59
N PHE A 29 29.33 6.44 -29.67
CA PHE A 29 29.34 7.70 -30.43
C PHE A 29 28.93 7.58 -31.91
N ASP A 30 29.45 6.57 -32.61
CA ASP A 30 29.16 6.37 -34.03
C ASP A 30 27.68 6.06 -34.28
N LEU A 31 27.05 5.39 -33.32
CA LEU A 31 25.66 4.97 -33.40
C LEU A 31 24.69 6.15 -33.27
N PHE A 32 25.00 7.09 -32.37
CA PHE A 32 24.25 8.34 -32.24
C PHE A 32 24.43 9.23 -33.47
N LYS A 33 25.61 9.20 -34.09
CA LYS A 33 25.91 9.96 -35.32
C LYS A 33 25.09 9.44 -36.51
N GLU A 34 24.97 8.13 -36.65
CA GLU A 34 24.16 7.47 -37.69
C GLU A 34 22.66 7.77 -37.54
N ASN A 35 22.15 7.84 -36.30
CA ASN A 35 20.73 8.01 -36.01
C ASN A 35 20.32 9.45 -35.68
N LYS A 36 21.19 10.44 -35.94
CA LYS A 36 21.02 11.84 -35.51
C LYS A 36 19.69 12.46 -35.90
N ARG A 37 19.15 12.14 -37.09
CA ARG A 37 17.88 12.73 -37.58
C ARG A 37 16.69 12.33 -36.69
N TRP A 38 16.58 11.05 -36.35
CA TRP A 38 15.53 10.55 -35.47
C TRP A 38 15.69 11.04 -34.04
N LEU A 39 16.92 11.08 -33.54
CA LEU A 39 17.21 11.59 -32.20
C LEU A 39 16.87 13.08 -32.06
N ILE A 40 17.20 13.89 -33.07
CA ILE A 40 16.81 15.31 -33.12
C ILE A 40 15.29 15.43 -33.16
N LEU A 41 14.59 14.63 -33.97
CA LEU A 41 13.14 14.66 -34.04
C LEU A 41 12.48 14.33 -32.69
N LEU A 42 12.94 13.27 -32.01
CA LEU A 42 12.43 12.90 -30.68
C LEU A 42 12.74 13.97 -29.64
N LEU A 43 13.92 14.57 -29.68
CA LEU A 43 14.31 15.66 -28.78
C LEU A 43 13.43 16.90 -29.01
N VAL A 44 13.24 17.30 -30.27
CA VAL A 44 12.37 18.44 -30.63
C VAL A 44 10.94 18.17 -30.20
N ALA A 45 10.39 16.97 -30.48
CA ALA A 45 9.06 16.59 -30.03
C ALA A 45 8.94 16.65 -28.50
N PHE A 46 9.93 16.12 -27.76
CA PHE A 46 9.96 16.19 -26.31
C PHE A 46 10.00 17.64 -25.79
N ILE A 47 10.81 18.51 -26.41
CA ILE A 47 10.90 19.93 -26.05
C ILE A 47 9.57 20.65 -26.33
N VAL A 48 8.95 20.41 -27.49
CA VAL A 48 7.68 21.03 -27.88
C VAL A 48 6.56 20.59 -26.93
N ILE A 49 6.45 19.29 -26.63
CA ILE A 49 5.48 18.77 -25.67
C ILE A 49 5.74 19.38 -24.29
N THR A 50 7.00 19.39 -23.84
CA THR A 50 7.37 20.01 -22.57
C THR A 50 6.94 21.46 -22.52
N PHE A 51 7.22 22.24 -23.56
CA PHE A 51 6.85 23.64 -23.64
C PHE A 51 5.34 23.81 -23.52
N ILE A 52 4.54 23.11 -24.32
CA ILE A 52 3.06 23.17 -24.28
C ILE A 52 2.50 22.86 -22.88
N TYR A 53 3.07 21.89 -22.17
CA TYR A 53 2.58 21.48 -20.85
C TYR A 53 3.18 22.29 -19.67
N SER A 54 4.24 23.05 -19.94
CA SER A 54 5.03 23.70 -18.90
C SER A 54 5.10 25.22 -19.03
N THR A 55 4.47 25.80 -20.03
CA THR A 55 4.32 27.25 -20.16
C THR A 55 2.85 27.61 -20.28
N ASP A 56 2.48 28.76 -19.75
CA ASP A 56 1.14 29.28 -19.93
C ASP A 56 0.89 29.59 -21.41
N ASN A 57 -0.18 29.02 -21.94
CA ASN A 57 -0.58 29.19 -23.32
C ASN A 57 -2.10 28.98 -23.46
N PRO A 58 -2.71 29.28 -24.63
CA PRO A 58 -4.16 29.15 -24.81
C PRO A 58 -4.72 27.75 -24.52
N LEU A 59 -3.89 26.70 -24.60
CA LEU A 59 -4.27 25.31 -24.32
C LEU A 59 -4.00 24.89 -22.86
N ASN A 60 -3.26 25.69 -22.09
CA ASN A 60 -2.84 25.37 -20.73
C ASN A 60 -2.65 26.66 -19.90
N LYS A 61 -3.70 27.08 -19.20
CA LYS A 61 -3.77 28.37 -18.47
C LYS A 61 -3.40 28.29 -16.98
N SER A 62 -2.96 27.13 -16.51
CA SER A 62 -2.74 26.84 -15.08
C SER A 62 -1.37 26.22 -14.78
N ALA A 63 -0.40 26.41 -15.66
CA ALA A 63 0.90 25.75 -15.53
C ALA A 63 1.92 26.66 -14.84
N LEU A 64 2.23 26.35 -13.57
CA LEU A 64 3.51 26.80 -13.00
C LEU A 64 4.63 26.50 -14.00
N THR A 65 5.40 27.51 -14.39
CA THR A 65 6.43 27.30 -15.39
C THR A 65 7.49 26.31 -14.89
N VAL A 66 8.18 25.59 -15.77
CA VAL A 66 9.29 24.69 -15.34
C VAL A 66 10.31 25.42 -14.44
N PRO A 67 10.74 26.66 -14.75
CA PRO A 67 11.61 27.44 -13.85
C PRO A 67 10.98 27.72 -12.49
N GLN A 68 9.70 28.13 -12.42
CA GLN A 68 9.01 28.34 -11.15
C GLN A 68 8.90 27.04 -10.34
N ARG A 69 8.66 25.90 -11.01
CA ARG A 69 8.66 24.58 -10.36
C ARG A 69 10.04 24.17 -9.85
N ALA A 70 11.10 24.46 -10.61
CA ALA A 70 12.46 24.17 -10.20
C ALA A 70 12.89 25.05 -9.01
N ILE A 71 12.62 26.36 -9.04
CA ILE A 71 12.95 27.30 -7.96
C ILE A 71 12.20 26.94 -6.67
N SER A 72 10.90 26.66 -6.77
CA SER A 72 10.12 26.17 -5.62
C SER A 72 10.56 24.78 -5.13
N THR A 73 11.34 24.02 -5.91
CA THR A 73 11.93 22.76 -5.45
C THR A 73 13.06 22.98 -4.44
N PHE A 74 13.70 24.15 -4.46
CA PHE A 74 14.81 24.50 -3.56
C PHE A 74 14.40 25.55 -2.52
N ASP A 75 13.12 25.90 -2.46
CA ASP A 75 12.59 26.81 -1.45
C ASP A 75 12.36 26.04 -0.14
N GLU A 76 13.22 26.28 0.85
CA GLU A 76 13.09 25.70 2.20
C GLU A 76 11.79 26.11 2.89
N LYS A 77 11.10 27.15 2.42
CA LYS A 77 9.79 27.55 2.94
C LYS A 77 8.63 26.82 2.25
N ASP A 78 8.90 26.03 1.20
CA ASP A 78 7.85 25.28 0.51
C ASP A 78 7.24 24.22 1.46
N PRO A 79 5.95 24.32 1.78
CA PRO A 79 5.30 23.35 2.66
C PRO A 79 5.32 21.93 2.08
N SER A 80 5.27 21.77 0.75
CA SER A 80 5.20 20.45 0.12
C SER A 80 6.47 19.60 0.31
N ILE A 81 7.65 20.22 0.28
CA ILE A 81 8.92 19.52 0.47
C ILE A 81 9.14 19.18 1.93
N ASN A 82 8.88 20.13 2.82
CA ASN A 82 9.02 19.90 4.26
C ASN A 82 8.04 18.84 4.75
N THR A 83 6.82 18.81 4.22
CA THR A 83 5.87 17.72 4.48
C THR A 83 6.41 16.38 3.98
N ARG A 84 7.05 16.31 2.80
CA ARG A 84 7.71 15.06 2.34
C ARG A 84 8.87 14.65 3.23
N ILE A 85 9.70 15.59 3.67
CA ILE A 85 10.81 15.31 4.57
C ILE A 85 10.28 14.78 5.91
N LEU A 86 9.22 15.41 6.46
CA LEU A 86 8.53 14.91 7.64
C LEU A 86 8.03 13.48 7.42
N MET A 87 7.32 13.23 6.31
CA MET A 87 6.84 11.89 5.95
C MET A 87 7.97 10.87 5.92
N TRP A 88 9.11 11.18 5.29
CA TRP A 88 10.25 10.28 5.20
C TRP A 88 10.93 10.04 6.54
N LYS A 89 11.04 11.06 7.40
CA LYS A 89 11.58 10.92 8.76
C LYS A 89 10.70 10.02 9.62
N VAL A 90 9.39 10.27 9.61
CA VAL A 90 8.40 9.43 10.32
C VAL A 90 8.42 8.00 9.78
N THR A 91 8.50 7.83 8.46
CA THR A 91 8.63 6.50 7.83
C THR A 91 9.92 5.80 8.27
N GLY A 92 11.02 6.54 8.41
CA GLY A 92 12.27 6.02 8.97
C GLY A 92 12.12 5.50 10.41
N LEU A 93 11.31 6.16 11.24
CA LEU A 93 10.96 5.64 12.57
C LEU A 93 10.15 4.34 12.50
N MET A 94 9.18 4.25 11.58
CA MET A 94 8.40 3.03 11.37
C MET A 94 9.29 1.85 11.00
N ILE A 95 10.25 2.07 10.08
CA ILE A 95 11.24 1.07 9.69
C ILE A 95 12.14 0.71 10.87
N LYS A 96 12.60 1.69 11.64
CA LYS A 96 13.47 1.47 12.80
C LYS A 96 12.78 0.64 13.89
N ASP A 97 11.47 0.86 14.09
CA ASP A 97 10.67 0.16 15.09
C ASP A 97 10.36 -1.29 14.67
N LYS A 98 10.11 -1.54 13.36
CA LYS A 98 9.84 -2.87 12.80
C LYS A 98 10.78 -3.21 11.63
N PRO A 99 12.09 -3.42 11.87
CA PRO A 99 13.10 -3.43 10.82
C PRO A 99 13.05 -4.66 9.90
N PHE A 100 12.66 -5.83 10.40
CA PHE A 100 12.77 -7.07 9.61
C PHE A 100 11.58 -7.31 8.69
N LEU A 101 10.37 -7.27 9.25
CA LEU A 101 9.12 -7.60 8.55
C LEU A 101 8.22 -6.39 8.28
N GLY A 102 8.57 -5.21 8.78
CA GLY A 102 7.74 -4.01 8.66
C GLY A 102 6.45 -4.09 9.49
N GLY A 103 5.56 -3.14 9.25
CA GLY A 103 4.24 -3.05 9.87
C GLY A 103 3.16 -3.95 9.24
N GLY A 104 3.47 -4.61 8.12
CA GLY A 104 2.51 -5.33 7.27
C GLY A 104 2.11 -4.53 6.03
N ILE A 105 1.72 -5.23 4.96
CA ILE A 105 1.26 -4.62 3.69
C ILE A 105 0.00 -3.78 3.95
N GLY A 106 -0.03 -2.56 3.43
CA GLY A 106 -1.13 -1.60 3.61
C GLY A 106 -1.25 -0.99 5.01
N SER A 107 -0.33 -1.33 5.93
CA SER A 107 -0.35 -0.83 7.30
C SER A 107 0.12 0.62 7.43
N PHE A 108 0.76 1.18 6.39
CA PHE A 108 1.36 2.51 6.47
C PHE A 108 0.37 3.57 6.92
N LYS A 109 -0.78 3.68 6.24
CA LYS A 109 -1.83 4.66 6.54
C LYS A 109 -2.41 4.53 7.95
N ILE A 110 -2.40 3.32 8.51
CA ILE A 110 -2.96 3.02 9.85
C ILE A 110 -1.98 3.49 10.92
N ASN A 111 -0.70 3.18 10.71
CA ASN A 111 0.35 3.42 11.68
C ASN A 111 0.89 4.86 11.65
N TYR A 112 0.88 5.51 10.48
CA TYR A 112 1.63 6.75 10.25
C TYR A 112 1.32 7.87 11.26
N LEU A 113 0.05 8.09 11.60
CA LEU A 113 -0.36 9.16 12.52
C LEU A 113 0.22 8.98 13.93
N ASP A 114 0.29 7.74 14.41
CA ASP A 114 0.87 7.43 15.73
C ASP A 114 2.38 7.72 15.76
N TYR A 115 3.13 7.27 14.74
CA TYR A 115 4.55 7.59 14.63
C TYR A 115 4.80 9.08 14.40
N GLN A 116 3.92 9.76 13.67
CA GLN A 116 4.01 11.21 13.46
C GLN A 116 3.78 11.97 14.76
N ALA A 117 2.78 11.59 15.56
CA ALA A 117 2.54 12.21 16.87
C ALA A 117 3.76 12.06 17.79
N ARG A 118 4.37 10.86 17.83
CA ARG A 118 5.61 10.62 18.57
C ARG A 118 6.78 11.48 18.06
N PHE A 119 6.97 11.54 16.74
CA PHE A 119 8.03 12.35 16.12
C PHE A 119 7.87 13.84 16.43
N LEU A 120 6.64 14.38 16.30
CA LEU A 120 6.36 15.81 16.50
C LEU A 120 6.51 16.24 17.97
N LYS A 121 6.35 15.33 18.92
CA LYS A 121 6.62 15.60 20.34
C LYS A 121 8.09 15.91 20.59
N GLU A 122 8.99 15.23 19.89
CA GLU A 122 10.45 15.45 19.97
C GLU A 122 10.93 16.57 19.04
N HIS A 123 10.17 16.87 17.98
CA HIS A 123 10.52 17.80 16.92
C HIS A 123 9.40 18.83 16.63
N PRO A 124 9.11 19.74 17.57
CA PRO A 124 8.00 20.69 17.46
C PRO A 124 8.13 21.67 16.27
N GLU A 125 9.34 21.87 15.74
CA GLU A 125 9.58 22.70 14.55
C GLU A 125 8.87 22.19 13.29
N TYR A 126 8.49 20.90 13.26
CA TYR A 126 7.76 20.27 12.16
C TYR A 126 6.23 20.36 12.29
N ASN A 127 5.68 20.90 13.39
CA ASN A 127 4.23 20.93 13.64
C ASN A 127 3.44 21.59 12.50
N LYS A 128 3.99 22.64 11.89
CA LYS A 128 3.38 23.34 10.74
C LYS A 128 3.28 22.51 9.45
N TYR A 129 3.95 21.36 9.39
CA TYR A 129 3.98 20.47 8.23
C TYR A 129 3.24 19.16 8.46
N TRP A 130 2.50 19.04 9.58
CA TRP A 130 1.67 17.89 9.90
C TRP A 130 0.73 17.53 8.76
N THR A 131 0.52 16.22 8.57
CA THR A 131 -0.30 15.70 7.47
C THR A 131 -0.79 14.31 7.79
N ASN A 132 -2.00 13.96 7.32
CA ASN A 132 -2.50 12.60 7.36
C ASN A 132 -2.03 11.82 6.11
N ALA A 133 -0.77 11.37 6.14
CA ALA A 133 -0.16 10.69 5.00
C ALA A 133 -0.73 9.28 4.83
N LYS A 134 -1.29 9.01 3.65
CA LYS A 134 -1.71 7.65 3.26
C LYS A 134 -0.55 6.79 2.75
N GLU A 135 0.52 7.44 2.32
CA GLU A 135 1.66 6.84 1.62
C GLU A 135 2.94 7.64 1.89
N ALA A 136 4.11 6.99 1.81
CA ALA A 136 5.41 7.62 2.03
C ALA A 136 5.86 8.53 0.88
N HIS A 137 5.19 8.48 -0.28
CA HIS A 137 5.62 9.11 -1.53
C HIS A 137 7.07 8.77 -1.92
N ASN A 138 7.51 7.56 -1.56
CA ASN A 138 8.79 6.96 -1.91
C ASN A 138 8.60 5.44 -1.82
N GLU A 139 8.73 4.76 -2.96
CA GLU A 139 8.49 3.33 -3.11
C GLU A 139 9.35 2.50 -2.14
N TYR A 140 10.62 2.84 -2.01
CA TYR A 140 11.57 2.09 -1.17
C TYR A 140 11.30 2.28 0.32
N LEU A 141 10.93 3.49 0.73
CA LEU A 141 10.53 3.76 2.11
C LEU A 141 9.19 3.10 2.43
N GLN A 142 8.24 3.11 1.50
CA GLN A 142 6.95 2.41 1.64
C GLN A 142 7.18 0.90 1.85
N ILE A 143 7.96 0.27 0.96
CA ILE A 143 8.34 -1.14 1.06
C ILE A 143 9.04 -1.42 2.39
N GLY A 144 9.99 -0.55 2.78
CA GLY A 144 10.70 -0.71 4.04
C GLY A 144 9.76 -0.65 5.25
N ALA A 145 8.79 0.27 5.25
CA ALA A 145 7.87 0.43 6.37
C ALA A 145 6.83 -0.70 6.45
N GLU A 146 6.40 -1.25 5.32
CA GLU A 146 5.36 -2.27 5.28
C GLU A 146 5.90 -3.71 5.31
N ILE A 147 7.02 -3.97 4.65
CA ILE A 147 7.58 -5.34 4.48
C ILE A 147 9.01 -5.43 5.08
N GLY A 148 9.51 -4.35 5.68
CA GLY A 148 10.80 -4.32 6.34
C GLY A 148 11.98 -4.36 5.37
N LEU A 149 13.17 -4.44 5.96
CA LEU A 149 14.44 -4.60 5.25
C LEU A 149 14.50 -5.91 4.46
N PHE A 150 13.72 -6.93 4.85
CA PHE A 150 13.61 -8.18 4.09
C PHE A 150 12.97 -7.95 2.72
N GLY A 151 11.79 -7.33 2.67
CA GLY A 151 11.11 -7.01 1.42
C GLY A 151 11.92 -6.05 0.56
N LEU A 152 12.49 -5.00 1.17
CA LEU A 152 13.36 -4.05 0.49
C LEU A 152 14.60 -4.74 -0.09
N GLY A 153 15.21 -5.65 0.67
CA GLY A 153 16.37 -6.43 0.23
C GLY A 153 16.08 -7.29 -1.00
N ILE A 154 14.92 -7.95 -1.05
CA ILE A 154 14.51 -8.74 -2.23
C ILE A 154 14.43 -7.86 -3.48
N ILE A 155 13.77 -6.71 -3.39
CA ILE A 155 13.61 -5.79 -4.52
C ILE A 155 14.96 -5.24 -4.97
N LEU A 156 15.84 -4.86 -4.03
CA LEU A 156 17.19 -4.40 -4.35
C LEU A 156 18.03 -5.51 -5.01
N ILE A 157 17.93 -6.76 -4.56
CA ILE A 157 18.62 -7.89 -5.19
C ILE A 157 18.13 -8.10 -6.63
N ILE A 158 16.82 -8.03 -6.88
CA ILE A 158 16.23 -8.15 -8.23
C ILE A 158 16.80 -7.04 -9.12
N ILE A 159 16.78 -5.79 -8.66
CA ILE A 159 17.34 -4.64 -9.38
C ILE A 159 18.82 -4.86 -9.67
N LEU A 160 19.64 -5.22 -8.68
CA LEU A 160 21.07 -5.44 -8.85
C LEU A 160 21.37 -6.57 -9.84
N LYS A 161 20.61 -7.67 -9.80
CA LYS A 161 20.74 -8.77 -10.76
C LYS A 161 20.36 -8.35 -12.18
N LEU A 162 19.30 -7.56 -12.31
CA LEU A 162 18.89 -6.99 -13.60
C LEU A 162 19.98 -6.10 -14.19
N TYR A 163 20.51 -5.14 -13.42
CA TYR A 163 21.61 -4.27 -13.86
C TYR A 163 22.87 -5.07 -14.19
N SER A 164 23.24 -6.05 -13.36
CA SER A 164 24.38 -6.92 -13.62
C SER A 164 24.25 -7.64 -14.97
N LEU A 165 23.06 -8.16 -15.27
CA LEU A 165 22.76 -8.80 -16.54
C LEU A 165 22.91 -7.82 -17.71
N PHE A 166 22.25 -6.66 -17.68
CA PHE A 166 22.35 -5.65 -18.75
C PHE A 166 23.80 -5.16 -18.97
N ILE A 167 24.53 -4.83 -17.90
CA ILE A 167 25.91 -4.36 -17.98
C ILE A 167 26.83 -5.45 -18.56
N ASN A 168 26.65 -6.71 -18.16
CA ASN A 168 27.45 -7.82 -18.66
C ASN A 168 27.25 -8.05 -20.16
N ILE A 169 26.03 -7.86 -20.68
CA ILE A 169 25.77 -7.96 -22.11
C ILE A 169 26.34 -6.75 -22.86
N LEU A 170 26.15 -5.53 -22.37
CA LEU A 170 26.72 -4.34 -23.01
C LEU A 170 28.24 -4.42 -23.18
N LYS A 171 28.94 -5.09 -22.26
CA LYS A 171 30.39 -5.39 -22.37
C LYS A 171 30.74 -6.39 -23.48
N LYS A 172 29.87 -7.37 -23.73
CA LYS A 172 30.15 -8.52 -24.62
C LYS A 172 29.58 -8.37 -26.01
N GLU A 173 28.47 -7.65 -26.15
CA GLU A 173 27.79 -7.46 -27.42
C GLU A 173 28.72 -6.76 -28.41
N ILE A 174 28.65 -7.15 -29.67
CA ILE A 174 29.44 -6.55 -30.75
C ILE A 174 28.51 -5.80 -31.70
N ASP A 175 27.29 -6.30 -31.90
CA ASP A 175 26.29 -5.65 -32.76
C ASP A 175 25.82 -4.33 -32.15
N ASN A 176 26.18 -3.26 -32.84
CA ASN A 176 25.80 -1.89 -32.51
C ASN A 176 24.27 -1.75 -32.35
N LYS A 177 23.46 -2.29 -33.26
CA LYS A 177 21.98 -2.14 -33.18
C LYS A 177 21.42 -2.74 -31.89
N ARG A 178 21.90 -3.93 -31.51
CA ARG A 178 21.52 -4.59 -30.24
C ARG A 178 21.99 -3.82 -29.03
N LYS A 179 23.21 -3.27 -29.06
CA LYS A 179 23.71 -2.40 -27.98
C LYS A 179 22.80 -1.21 -27.72
N LEU A 180 22.29 -0.55 -28.77
CA LEU A 180 21.37 0.57 -28.61
C LEU A 180 20.06 0.14 -27.93
N ILE A 181 19.51 -1.03 -28.28
CA ILE A 181 18.29 -1.57 -27.64
C ILE A 181 18.55 -1.84 -26.16
N TYR A 182 19.65 -2.51 -25.81
CA TYR A 182 20.01 -2.79 -24.42
C TYR A 182 20.23 -1.51 -23.61
N TRP A 183 20.86 -0.50 -24.21
CA TRP A 183 21.05 0.81 -23.61
C TRP A 183 19.71 1.52 -23.35
N GLY A 184 18.82 1.54 -24.34
CA GLY A 184 17.50 2.16 -24.21
C GLY A 184 16.63 1.50 -23.15
N LEU A 185 16.60 0.16 -23.11
CA LEU A 185 15.90 -0.61 -22.07
C LEU A 185 16.45 -0.31 -20.68
N LEU A 186 17.78 -0.34 -20.51
CA LEU A 186 18.42 -0.08 -19.23
C LEU A 186 18.12 1.34 -18.72
N ILE A 187 18.15 2.35 -19.59
CA ILE A 187 17.82 3.73 -19.25
C ILE A 187 16.34 3.90 -18.91
N GLY A 188 15.44 3.24 -19.64
CA GLY A 188 14.02 3.25 -19.32
C GLY A 188 13.74 2.67 -17.93
N ILE A 189 14.35 1.51 -17.63
CA ILE A 189 14.30 0.88 -16.30
C ILE A 189 14.89 1.82 -15.23
N THR A 190 16.02 2.47 -15.53
CA THR A 190 16.67 3.42 -14.62
C THR A 190 15.76 4.61 -14.30
N SER A 191 15.14 5.22 -15.32
CA SER A 191 14.19 6.33 -15.16
C SER A 191 13.01 5.94 -14.27
N PHE A 192 12.45 4.75 -14.48
CA PHE A 192 11.36 4.24 -13.67
C PHE A 192 11.77 4.06 -12.19
N LEU A 193 12.93 3.46 -11.95
CA LEU A 193 13.45 3.21 -10.59
C LEU A 193 13.84 4.49 -9.85
N ILE A 194 14.42 5.47 -10.53
CA ILE A 194 14.73 6.77 -9.93
C ILE A 194 13.43 7.54 -9.65
N HIS A 195 12.45 7.48 -10.55
CA HIS A 195 11.15 8.11 -10.32
C HIS A 195 10.46 7.55 -9.08
N SER A 196 10.62 6.24 -8.83
CA SER A 196 10.11 5.53 -7.64
C SER A 196 10.67 6.07 -6.31
N LEU A 197 11.74 6.88 -6.31
CA LEU A 197 12.20 7.58 -5.09
C LEU A 197 11.25 8.71 -4.65
N PHE A 198 10.37 9.18 -5.53
CA PHE A 198 9.56 10.38 -5.32
C PHE A 198 8.05 10.16 -5.51
N THR A 199 7.66 8.93 -5.84
CA THR A 199 6.30 8.49 -6.17
C THR A 199 6.21 6.96 -6.10
N LEU A 200 5.02 6.40 -6.29
CA LEU A 200 4.70 4.99 -6.10
C LEU A 200 4.23 4.30 -7.41
N PRO A 201 5.03 4.29 -8.49
CA PRO A 201 4.60 3.72 -9.76
C PRO A 201 4.43 2.19 -9.70
N LEU A 202 5.06 1.46 -8.78
CA LEU A 202 4.82 0.01 -8.64
C LEU A 202 3.47 -0.29 -7.98
N HIS A 203 2.91 0.64 -7.21
CA HIS A 203 1.56 0.51 -6.64
C HIS A 203 0.46 0.68 -7.69
N VAL A 204 0.78 1.27 -8.85
CA VAL A 204 -0.15 1.37 -9.98
C VAL A 204 -0.06 0.07 -10.80
N PRO A 205 -1.10 -0.78 -10.82
CA PRO A 205 -0.98 -2.15 -11.36
C PRO A 205 -0.49 -2.20 -12.81
N ALA A 206 -0.97 -1.28 -13.66
CA ALA A 206 -0.55 -1.21 -15.06
C ALA A 206 0.94 -0.87 -15.21
N LEU A 207 1.44 0.07 -14.41
CA LEU A 207 2.84 0.51 -14.47
C LEU A 207 3.78 -0.54 -13.87
N GLY A 208 3.42 -1.10 -12.71
CA GLY A 208 4.16 -2.22 -12.11
C GLY A 208 4.24 -3.43 -13.03
N SER A 209 3.11 -3.82 -13.65
CA SER A 209 3.08 -4.93 -14.61
C SER A 209 3.96 -4.64 -15.83
N ALA A 210 3.87 -3.43 -16.40
CA ALA A 210 4.71 -3.04 -17.53
C ALA A 210 6.20 -3.09 -17.18
N PHE A 211 6.59 -2.63 -15.99
CA PHE A 211 7.96 -2.71 -15.50
C PHE A 211 8.48 -4.15 -15.46
N PHE A 212 7.73 -5.08 -14.87
CA PHE A 212 8.14 -6.49 -14.76
C PHE A 212 8.14 -7.19 -16.12
N ILE A 213 7.16 -6.91 -17.00
CA ILE A 213 7.11 -7.46 -18.36
C ILE A 213 8.31 -6.98 -19.18
N ILE A 214 8.59 -5.67 -19.19
CA ILE A 214 9.73 -5.11 -19.95
C ILE A 214 11.05 -5.64 -19.39
N SER A 215 11.19 -5.72 -18.07
CA SER A 215 12.39 -6.28 -17.44
C SER A 215 12.57 -7.77 -17.76
N GLY A 216 11.49 -8.54 -17.73
CA GLY A 216 11.47 -9.97 -18.06
C GLY A 216 11.77 -10.24 -19.54
N LEU A 217 11.09 -9.54 -20.45
CA LEU A 217 11.34 -9.61 -21.89
C LEU A 217 12.76 -9.16 -22.23
N GLY A 218 13.23 -8.07 -21.61
CA GLY A 218 14.60 -7.60 -21.73
C GLY A 218 15.59 -8.67 -21.31
N ALA A 219 15.39 -9.30 -20.16
CA ALA A 219 16.25 -10.39 -19.67
C ALA A 219 16.21 -11.65 -20.55
N ALA A 220 15.04 -12.02 -21.08
CA ALA A 220 14.86 -13.17 -21.97
C ALA A 220 15.54 -12.94 -23.34
N TYR A 221 15.33 -11.76 -23.92
CA TYR A 221 15.95 -11.34 -25.16
C TYR A 221 17.48 -11.31 -25.02
N ILE A 222 17.97 -10.77 -23.90
CA ILE A 222 19.39 -10.74 -23.54
C ILE A 222 20.02 -12.13 -23.43
N LYS A 223 19.33 -13.08 -22.78
CA LYS A 223 19.88 -14.42 -22.57
C LYS A 223 19.97 -15.25 -23.85
N ASN A 224 19.54 -14.71 -25.01
CA ASN A 224 19.37 -15.48 -26.25
C ASN A 224 18.69 -16.81 -25.91
N TYR A 225 17.45 -16.77 -25.41
CA TYR A 225 16.60 -17.96 -25.41
C TYR A 225 16.35 -18.31 -26.89
N ASP A 226 17.33 -18.99 -27.48
CA ASP A 226 17.41 -19.30 -28.90
C ASP A 226 16.38 -20.41 -29.15
N LEU A 227 15.17 -20.01 -29.50
CA LEU A 227 14.08 -20.90 -29.92
C LEU A 227 14.33 -21.44 -31.35
N SER A 228 15.45 -21.10 -31.98
CA SER A 228 15.76 -21.51 -33.35
C SER A 228 16.14 -22.99 -33.43
N GLU A 229 15.57 -23.70 -34.42
CA GLU A 229 15.88 -25.12 -34.69
C GLU A 229 17.37 -25.36 -34.99
N GLU A 230 18.10 -24.35 -35.49
CA GLU A 230 19.48 -24.51 -35.98
C GLU A 230 20.49 -24.81 -34.87
N LYS A 231 20.40 -24.15 -33.71
CA LYS A 231 21.26 -24.51 -32.56
C LYS A 231 20.88 -25.81 -31.89
N ASN A 232 19.61 -26.23 -31.99
CA ASN A 232 19.20 -27.57 -31.57
C ASN A 232 19.83 -28.62 -32.48
N LYS A 233 19.86 -28.40 -33.81
CA LYS A 233 20.54 -29.27 -34.77
C LYS A 233 22.06 -29.29 -34.57
N GLU A 234 22.68 -28.15 -34.28
CA GLU A 234 24.13 -28.04 -34.03
C GLU A 234 24.53 -28.66 -32.68
N ARG A 235 23.69 -28.53 -31.64
CA ARG A 235 23.80 -29.28 -30.39
C ARG A 235 23.65 -30.78 -30.64
N GLU A 236 22.62 -31.22 -31.39
CA GLU A 236 22.41 -32.62 -31.78
C GLU A 236 23.63 -33.20 -32.50
N LYS A 237 24.20 -32.44 -33.44
CA LYS A 237 25.39 -32.83 -34.20
C LYS A 237 26.62 -32.99 -33.30
N ASN A 238 26.82 -32.08 -32.35
CA ASN A 238 27.91 -32.18 -31.37
C ASN A 238 27.69 -33.33 -30.35
N TYR A 239 26.44 -33.67 -30.02
CA TYR A 239 26.12 -34.83 -29.17
C TYR A 239 26.37 -36.16 -29.87
N LEU A 240 26.04 -36.26 -31.16
CA LEU A 240 26.32 -37.46 -31.99
C LEU A 240 27.82 -37.70 -32.15
N MET A 241 28.64 -36.63 -32.15
CA MET A 241 30.09 -36.71 -32.31
C MET A 241 30.83 -37.05 -31.00
N ASN A 242 30.34 -36.61 -29.84
CA ASN A 242 31.08 -36.72 -28.56
C ASN A 242 30.61 -37.86 -27.64
N GLY A 243 29.62 -38.68 -28.03
CA GLY A 243 29.24 -39.90 -27.29
C GLY A 243 28.69 -39.68 -25.87
N GLU A 244 28.41 -38.44 -25.46
CA GLU A 244 27.87 -38.15 -24.14
C GLU A 244 26.42 -38.64 -24.04
N LYS A 245 26.15 -39.52 -23.06
CA LYS A 245 24.80 -40.00 -22.77
C LYS A 245 23.85 -38.82 -22.61
N LYS A 246 22.81 -38.82 -23.44
CA LYS A 246 21.65 -37.93 -23.42
C LYS A 246 21.23 -37.66 -21.96
N ARG A 247 21.66 -36.54 -21.37
CA ARG A 247 20.95 -35.98 -20.22
C ARG A 247 19.63 -35.55 -20.84
N VAL A 248 18.61 -36.39 -20.72
CA VAL A 248 17.25 -36.08 -21.17
C VAL A 248 16.87 -34.80 -20.45
N ASN A 249 17.08 -33.67 -21.11
CA ASN A 249 16.59 -32.40 -20.65
C ASN A 249 15.09 -32.51 -20.89
N SER A 250 14.38 -33.06 -19.90
CA SER A 250 12.98 -33.41 -20.05
C SER A 250 12.26 -32.12 -20.40
N SER A 251 11.82 -31.99 -21.64
CA SER A 251 11.15 -30.81 -22.19
C SER A 251 9.91 -30.41 -21.38
N ARG A 252 9.42 -31.32 -20.55
CA ARG A 252 8.30 -31.12 -19.63
C ARG A 252 8.68 -30.45 -18.32
N LEU A 253 9.93 -30.48 -17.84
CA LEU A 253 10.28 -29.88 -16.54
C LEU A 253 10.04 -28.37 -16.53
N PRO A 254 10.55 -27.58 -17.50
CA PRO A 254 10.28 -26.14 -17.54
C PRO A 254 8.79 -25.83 -17.70
N LEU A 255 8.07 -26.63 -18.50
CA LEU A 255 6.62 -26.51 -18.65
C LEU A 255 5.88 -26.80 -17.34
N LEU A 256 6.26 -27.85 -16.61
CA LEU A 256 5.71 -28.22 -15.30
C LEU A 256 6.01 -27.13 -14.26
N TYR A 257 7.21 -26.55 -14.26
CA TYR A 257 7.54 -25.41 -13.40
C TYR A 257 6.67 -24.19 -13.74
N THR A 258 6.49 -23.87 -15.02
CA THR A 258 5.62 -22.76 -15.43
C THR A 258 4.17 -23.00 -15.03
N ILE A 259 3.64 -24.21 -15.25
CA ILE A 259 2.29 -24.59 -14.82
C ILE A 259 2.17 -24.47 -13.30
N LEU A 260 3.16 -24.96 -12.55
CA LEU A 260 3.17 -24.86 -11.08
C LEU A 260 3.17 -23.39 -10.63
N VAL A 261 4.01 -22.53 -11.22
CA VAL A 261 4.04 -21.10 -10.90
C VAL A 261 2.70 -20.44 -11.21
N LEU A 262 2.10 -20.73 -12.38
CA LEU A 262 0.79 -20.20 -12.74
C LEU A 262 -0.30 -20.69 -11.79
N LEU A 263 -0.25 -21.95 -11.36
CA LEU A 263 -1.20 -22.52 -10.41
C LEU A 263 -1.05 -21.86 -9.04
N VAL A 264 0.18 -21.67 -8.55
CA VAL A 264 0.45 -20.91 -7.31
C VAL A 264 -0.04 -19.47 -7.43
N MET A 265 0.18 -18.81 -8.57
CA MET A 265 -0.34 -17.46 -8.80
C MET A 265 -1.87 -17.43 -8.77
N LEU A 266 -2.55 -18.42 -9.36
CA LEU A 266 -4.01 -18.52 -9.32
C LEU A 266 -4.52 -18.73 -7.88
N LEU A 267 -3.84 -19.56 -7.09
CA LEU A 267 -4.17 -19.75 -5.67
C LEU A 267 -3.97 -18.45 -4.87
N LEU A 268 -2.86 -17.73 -5.10
CA LEU A 268 -2.60 -16.45 -4.46
C LEU A 268 -3.63 -15.38 -4.86
N ILE A 269 -4.02 -15.31 -6.14
CA ILE A 269 -5.08 -14.40 -6.60
C ILE A 269 -6.41 -14.75 -5.94
N ASN A 270 -6.73 -16.04 -5.81
CA ASN A 270 -7.92 -16.49 -5.12
C ASN A 270 -7.94 -16.03 -3.65
N ASP A 271 -6.83 -16.23 -2.92
CA ASP A 271 -6.76 -15.89 -1.50
C ASP A 271 -6.64 -14.39 -1.22
N ILE A 272 -5.92 -13.63 -2.06
CA ILE A 272 -5.66 -12.20 -1.84
C ILE A 272 -6.76 -11.31 -2.43
N VAL A 273 -7.42 -11.74 -3.51
CA VAL A 273 -8.35 -10.88 -4.26
C VAL A 273 -9.76 -11.45 -4.28
N VAL A 274 -9.93 -12.69 -4.74
CA VAL A 274 -11.28 -13.24 -4.99
C VAL A 274 -12.02 -13.49 -3.69
N ARG A 275 -11.38 -14.12 -2.70
CA ARG A 275 -11.99 -14.42 -1.40
C ARG A 275 -12.37 -13.14 -0.62
N PRO A 276 -11.50 -12.13 -0.44
CA PRO A 276 -11.90 -10.87 0.18
C PRO A 276 -12.99 -10.13 -0.58
N TYR A 277 -12.96 -10.13 -1.91
CA TYR A 277 -14.04 -9.54 -2.72
C TYR A 277 -15.39 -10.22 -2.47
N LEU A 278 -15.42 -11.55 -2.49
CA LEU A 278 -16.64 -12.30 -2.18
C LEU A 278 -17.08 -12.08 -0.72
N ALA A 279 -16.14 -11.97 0.21
CA ALA A 279 -16.45 -11.65 1.60
C ALA A 279 -17.18 -10.31 1.72
N GLU A 280 -16.72 -9.27 1.03
CA GLU A 280 -17.39 -7.96 0.97
C GLU A 280 -18.78 -8.05 0.33
N VAL A 281 -18.97 -8.86 -0.72
CA VAL A 281 -20.30 -9.09 -1.31
C VAL A 281 -21.25 -9.72 -0.28
N TYR A 282 -20.79 -10.72 0.48
CA TYR A 282 -21.59 -11.30 1.56
C TYR A 282 -21.82 -10.32 2.71
N ALA A 283 -20.83 -9.51 3.08
CA ALA A 283 -20.96 -8.49 4.11
C ALA A 283 -22.03 -7.46 3.75
N TYR A 284 -22.03 -6.98 2.49
CA TYR A 284 -23.04 -6.07 1.96
C TYR A 284 -24.45 -6.68 1.98
N GLN A 285 -24.58 -7.96 1.63
CA GLN A 285 -25.85 -8.68 1.78
C GLN A 285 -26.29 -8.76 3.25
N GLY A 286 -25.35 -9.03 4.16
CA GLY A 286 -25.60 -9.07 5.59
C GLY A 286 -26.08 -7.74 6.14
N GLU A 287 -25.47 -6.63 5.72
CA GLU A 287 -25.90 -5.27 6.06
C GLU A 287 -27.34 -5.00 5.57
N LYS A 288 -27.66 -5.36 4.34
CA LYS A 288 -29.02 -5.21 3.81
C LYS A 288 -30.07 -6.00 4.61
N TYR A 289 -29.75 -7.22 5.05
CA TYR A 289 -30.64 -8.00 5.91
C TYR A 289 -30.69 -7.48 7.35
N PHE A 290 -29.67 -6.75 7.80
CA PHE A 290 -29.63 -6.14 9.12
C PHE A 290 -30.58 -4.94 9.21
N GLU A 291 -30.65 -4.13 8.14
CA GLU A 291 -31.57 -2.98 8.03
C GLU A 291 -33.05 -3.40 7.95
N ASP A 292 -33.33 -4.65 7.60
CA ASP A 292 -34.68 -5.22 7.57
C ASP A 292 -34.91 -5.99 8.88
N ASP A 293 -35.51 -5.33 9.88
CA ASP A 293 -35.64 -5.79 11.28
C ASP A 293 -36.13 -7.25 11.49
N ASN A 294 -36.78 -7.86 10.48
CA ASN A 294 -37.24 -9.25 10.55
C ASN A 294 -36.19 -10.30 10.16
N ASN A 295 -34.98 -9.91 9.71
CA ASN A 295 -34.04 -10.80 9.04
C ASN A 295 -32.65 -10.91 9.70
N ILE A 296 -32.56 -10.69 11.02
CA ILE A 296 -31.28 -10.75 11.76
C ILE A 296 -30.55 -12.10 11.64
N ILE A 297 -31.29 -13.22 11.53
CA ILE A 297 -30.68 -14.55 11.35
C ILE A 297 -30.00 -14.66 9.98
N GLU A 298 -30.65 -14.17 8.92
CA GLU A 298 -30.06 -14.14 7.58
C GLU A 298 -28.84 -13.21 7.55
N SER A 299 -28.91 -12.06 8.23
CA SER A 299 -27.76 -11.17 8.38
C SER A 299 -26.57 -11.89 9.01
N ALA A 300 -26.78 -12.57 10.15
CA ALA A 300 -25.75 -13.37 10.82
C ALA A 300 -25.15 -14.46 9.91
N LEU A 301 -25.98 -15.14 9.11
CA LEU A 301 -25.52 -16.17 8.15
C LEU A 301 -24.65 -15.57 7.03
N LYS A 302 -25.01 -14.41 6.50
CA LYS A 302 -24.20 -13.71 5.49
C LYS A 302 -22.88 -13.23 6.06
N TYR A 303 -22.88 -12.62 7.25
CA TYR A 303 -21.64 -12.23 7.92
C TYR A 303 -20.76 -13.43 8.30
N THR A 304 -21.35 -14.57 8.67
CA THR A 304 -20.61 -15.82 8.89
C THR A 304 -19.96 -16.33 7.59
N SER A 305 -20.66 -16.21 6.47
CA SER A 305 -20.12 -16.58 5.14
C SER A 305 -18.98 -15.64 4.73
N ALA A 306 -19.13 -14.34 4.99
CA ALA A 306 -18.08 -13.35 4.78
C ALA A 306 -16.84 -13.65 5.63
N HIS A 307 -17.01 -13.91 6.93
CA HIS A 307 -15.91 -14.24 7.84
C HIS A 307 -15.15 -15.52 7.42
N LYS A 308 -15.84 -16.56 6.91
CA LYS A 308 -15.17 -17.76 6.38
C LYS A 308 -14.26 -17.45 5.18
N LEU A 309 -14.65 -16.47 4.36
CA LEU A 309 -13.91 -16.09 3.17
C LEU A 309 -12.74 -15.17 3.51
N ASP A 310 -12.93 -14.22 4.43
CA ASP A 310 -11.91 -13.29 4.93
C ASP A 310 -11.90 -13.25 6.47
N PRO A 311 -11.16 -14.16 7.12
CA PRO A 311 -11.18 -14.31 8.57
C PRO A 311 -10.61 -13.12 9.34
N PHE A 312 -9.78 -12.29 8.69
CA PHE A 312 -9.04 -11.21 9.34
C PHE A 312 -9.70 -9.84 9.14
N ASN A 313 -10.87 -9.79 8.50
CA ASN A 313 -11.62 -8.55 8.32
C ASN A 313 -12.32 -8.15 9.61
N GLY A 314 -11.68 -7.25 10.37
CA GLY A 314 -12.20 -6.79 11.66
C GLY A 314 -13.56 -6.09 11.60
N ARG A 315 -13.93 -5.47 10.47
CA ARG A 315 -15.28 -4.88 10.28
C ARG A 315 -16.35 -5.95 10.13
N VAL A 316 -16.08 -6.97 9.31
CA VAL A 316 -16.98 -8.12 9.16
C VAL A 316 -17.16 -8.84 10.50
N LEU A 317 -16.07 -9.06 11.23
CA LEU A 317 -16.12 -9.61 12.59
C LEU A 317 -16.95 -8.72 13.53
N PHE A 318 -16.76 -7.41 13.51
CA PHE A 318 -17.54 -6.49 14.34
C PHE A 318 -19.04 -6.63 14.07
N ASN A 319 -19.47 -6.56 12.81
CA ASN A 319 -20.88 -6.69 12.44
C ASN A 319 -21.44 -8.09 12.77
N LEU A 320 -20.64 -9.15 12.63
CA LEU A 320 -21.01 -10.50 13.06
C LEU A 320 -21.22 -10.56 14.59
N GLY A 321 -20.35 -9.91 15.36
CA GLY A 321 -20.49 -9.80 16.81
C GLY A 321 -21.76 -9.06 17.23
N VAL A 322 -22.11 -7.97 16.53
CA VAL A 322 -23.36 -7.23 16.74
C VAL A 322 -24.58 -8.14 16.50
N ASN A 323 -24.56 -8.91 15.42
CA ASN A 323 -25.62 -9.89 15.12
C ASN A 323 -25.78 -10.92 16.24
N TYR A 324 -24.68 -11.51 16.72
CA TYR A 324 -24.74 -12.45 17.84
C TYR A 324 -25.21 -11.80 19.15
N TYR A 325 -24.85 -10.55 19.40
CA TYR A 325 -25.34 -9.82 20.57
C TYR A 325 -26.86 -9.62 20.52
N ILE A 326 -27.41 -9.19 19.38
CA ILE A 326 -28.87 -9.01 19.19
C ILE A 326 -29.61 -10.34 19.31
N LEU A 327 -29.01 -11.43 18.84
CA LEU A 327 -29.52 -12.80 19.00
C LEU A 327 -29.37 -13.34 20.44
N ASN A 328 -28.83 -12.56 21.38
CA ASN A 328 -28.54 -12.91 22.77
C ASN A 328 -27.49 -14.03 22.95
N PHE A 329 -26.67 -14.29 21.94
CA PHE A 329 -25.52 -15.20 22.04
C PHE A 329 -24.28 -14.45 22.56
N TYR A 330 -24.36 -13.97 23.80
CA TYR A 330 -23.34 -13.05 24.37
C TYR A 330 -21.93 -13.64 24.45
N GLY A 331 -21.80 -14.95 24.72
CA GLY A 331 -20.49 -15.62 24.75
C GLY A 331 -19.83 -15.71 23.36
N ASP A 332 -20.61 -15.96 22.31
CA ASP A 332 -20.10 -15.95 20.94
C ASP A 332 -19.78 -14.53 20.47
N ALA A 333 -20.63 -13.55 20.85
CA ALA A 333 -20.38 -12.15 20.59
C ALA A 333 -19.07 -11.66 21.25
N GLU A 334 -18.81 -12.01 22.53
CA GLU A 334 -17.57 -11.69 23.24
C GLU A 334 -16.35 -12.20 22.46
N LYS A 335 -16.39 -13.47 22.04
CA LYS A 335 -15.29 -14.10 21.31
C LYS A 335 -15.01 -13.38 19.99
N ILE A 336 -16.07 -13.08 19.22
CA ILE A 336 -15.96 -12.41 17.93
C ILE A 336 -15.50 -10.95 18.08
N PHE A 337 -15.98 -10.20 19.07
CA PHE A 337 -15.51 -8.84 19.34
C PHE A 337 -14.05 -8.79 19.77
N LYS A 338 -13.59 -9.74 20.61
CA LYS A 338 -12.16 -9.88 20.95
C LYS A 338 -11.28 -10.16 19.74
N GLU A 339 -11.79 -10.93 18.78
CA GLU A 339 -11.09 -11.18 17.53
C GLU A 339 -11.07 -9.93 16.64
N SER A 340 -12.21 -9.25 16.49
CA SER A 340 -12.35 -7.99 15.76
C SER A 340 -11.35 -6.93 16.25
N LYS A 341 -11.23 -6.75 17.58
CA LYS A 341 -10.31 -5.81 18.25
C LYS A 341 -8.84 -6.00 17.88
N LYS A 342 -8.42 -7.19 17.43
CA LYS A 342 -7.04 -7.45 16.97
C LYS A 342 -6.73 -6.83 15.60
N TYR A 343 -7.76 -6.65 14.77
CA TYR A 343 -7.63 -6.27 13.37
C TYR A 343 -8.27 -4.92 13.03
N TYR A 344 -9.21 -4.45 13.85
CA TYR A 344 -9.90 -3.19 13.66
C TYR A 344 -9.96 -2.43 15.00
N ASN A 345 -9.39 -1.23 15.03
CA ASN A 345 -9.36 -0.38 16.22
C ASN A 345 -10.43 0.70 16.11
N ASP A 346 -11.63 0.39 16.58
CA ASP A 346 -12.82 1.25 16.50
C ASP A 346 -13.51 1.27 17.87
N LYS A 347 -13.83 2.48 18.36
CA LYS A 347 -14.50 2.73 19.65
C LYS A 347 -15.75 1.86 19.84
N ASN A 348 -16.50 1.59 18.77
CA ASN A 348 -17.73 0.81 18.81
C ASN A 348 -17.48 -0.66 19.19
N ILE A 349 -16.32 -1.23 18.83
CA ILE A 349 -15.96 -2.60 19.23
C ILE A 349 -15.83 -2.69 20.75
N TYR A 350 -15.12 -1.72 21.34
CA TYR A 350 -14.90 -1.66 22.79
C TYR A 350 -16.21 -1.38 23.53
N GLY A 351 -17.05 -0.48 23.01
CA GLY A 351 -18.40 -0.24 23.49
C GLY A 351 -19.25 -1.52 23.55
N ASN A 352 -19.38 -2.21 22.41
CA ASN A 352 -20.19 -3.42 22.31
C ASN A 352 -19.62 -4.61 23.09
N LEU A 353 -18.29 -4.73 23.22
CA LEU A 353 -17.67 -5.73 24.09
C LEU A 353 -17.96 -5.43 25.58
N GLY A 354 -17.95 -4.14 25.97
CA GLY A 354 -18.40 -3.69 27.28
C GLY A 354 -19.85 -4.08 27.57
N LEU A 355 -20.76 -3.81 26.63
CA LEU A 355 -22.16 -4.24 26.70
C LEU A 355 -22.32 -5.76 26.81
N CYS A 356 -21.53 -6.54 26.06
CA CYS A 356 -21.52 -8.00 26.20
C CYS A 356 -21.18 -8.42 27.63
N TYR A 357 -20.13 -7.83 28.22
CA TYR A 357 -19.74 -8.13 29.60
C TYR A 357 -20.81 -7.73 30.60
N MET A 358 -21.49 -6.59 30.42
CA MET A 358 -22.65 -6.20 31.24
C MET A 358 -23.75 -7.26 31.20
N LYS A 359 -24.12 -7.76 30.02
CA LYS A 359 -25.14 -8.81 29.86
C LYS A 359 -24.73 -10.15 30.49
N MET A 360 -23.42 -10.40 30.61
CA MET A 360 -22.87 -11.58 31.28
C MET A 360 -22.60 -11.37 32.78
N GLY A 361 -22.80 -10.16 33.32
CA GLY A 361 -22.55 -9.80 34.71
C GLY A 361 -21.09 -9.54 35.07
N ASP A 362 -20.18 -9.44 34.09
CA ASP A 362 -18.76 -9.12 34.33
C ASP A 362 -18.53 -7.60 34.30
N TYR A 363 -18.97 -6.94 35.37
CA TYR A 363 -18.93 -5.48 35.46
C TYR A 363 -17.51 -4.89 35.47
N LEU A 364 -16.50 -5.65 35.93
CA LEU A 364 -15.10 -5.18 35.94
C LEU A 364 -14.57 -5.06 34.52
N ARG A 365 -14.71 -6.12 33.70
CA ARG A 365 -14.26 -6.09 32.31
C ARG A 365 -15.12 -5.16 31.44
N ALA A 366 -16.40 -5.01 31.78
CA ALA A 366 -17.26 -4.01 31.13
C ALA A 366 -16.71 -2.59 31.31
N GLU A 367 -16.36 -2.22 32.54
CA GLU A 367 -15.83 -0.88 32.86
C GLU A 367 -14.53 -0.58 32.12
N GLU A 368 -13.61 -1.55 32.07
CA GLU A 368 -12.33 -1.42 31.37
C GLU A 368 -12.51 -1.15 29.87
N GLU A 369 -13.36 -1.93 29.19
CA GLU A 369 -13.59 -1.79 27.75
C GLU A 369 -14.33 -0.48 27.42
N LEU A 370 -15.35 -0.10 28.21
CA LEU A 370 -16.08 1.14 28.00
C LEU A 370 -15.21 2.40 28.23
N LYS A 371 -14.35 2.39 29.26
CA LYS A 371 -13.36 3.47 29.48
C LYS A 371 -12.39 3.57 28.30
N TYR A 372 -12.00 2.44 27.72
CA TYR A 372 -11.15 2.45 26.53
C TYR A 372 -11.88 2.99 25.29
N ALA A 373 -13.18 2.72 25.14
CA ALA A 373 -13.98 3.32 24.07
C ALA A 373 -14.00 4.87 24.16
N VAL A 374 -14.17 5.41 25.36
CA VAL A 374 -14.07 6.85 25.65
C VAL A 374 -12.66 7.39 25.38
N TYR A 375 -11.62 6.63 25.74
CA TYR A 375 -10.24 7.02 25.44
C TYR A 375 -9.98 7.14 23.93
N LEU A 376 -10.53 6.22 23.13
CA LEU A 376 -10.39 6.25 21.67
C LEU A 376 -11.15 7.42 21.03
N ASP A 377 -12.32 7.76 21.57
CA ASP A 377 -13.08 8.94 21.14
C ASP A 377 -13.78 9.61 22.33
N PRO A 378 -13.21 10.72 22.84
CA PRO A 378 -13.76 11.45 23.97
C PRO A 378 -15.15 12.06 23.72
N GLN A 379 -15.64 12.10 22.47
CA GLN A 379 -16.98 12.58 22.11
C GLN A 379 -17.98 11.44 21.92
N PHE A 380 -17.62 10.20 22.25
CA PHE A 380 -18.50 9.05 22.05
C PHE A 380 -19.57 8.94 23.14
N THR A 381 -20.67 9.67 22.96
CA THR A 381 -21.80 9.78 23.91
C THR A 381 -22.39 8.44 24.32
N GLN A 382 -22.47 7.46 23.41
CA GLN A 382 -22.95 6.11 23.74
C GLN A 382 -22.12 5.42 24.82
N ALA A 383 -20.78 5.52 24.77
CA ALA A 383 -19.93 4.88 25.78
C ALA A 383 -20.06 5.51 27.17
N TYR A 384 -20.28 6.83 27.25
CA TYR A 384 -20.62 7.48 28.53
C TYR A 384 -21.99 7.04 29.04
N SER A 385 -22.97 6.87 28.15
CA SER A 385 -24.29 6.35 28.52
C SER A 385 -24.19 4.95 29.11
N ASP A 386 -23.44 4.07 28.46
CA ASP A 386 -23.22 2.68 28.89
C ASP A 386 -22.42 2.62 30.20
N LEU A 387 -21.42 3.51 30.41
CA LEU A 387 -20.71 3.64 31.69
C LEU A 387 -21.63 4.13 32.81
N GLY A 388 -22.50 5.11 32.51
CA GLY A 388 -23.48 5.60 33.46
C GLY A 388 -24.43 4.50 33.90
N LEU A 389 -24.95 3.72 32.95
CA LEU A 389 -25.77 2.53 33.23
C LEU A 389 -25.00 1.49 34.05
N LEU A 390 -23.74 1.21 33.70
CA LEU A 390 -22.89 0.29 34.46
C LEU A 390 -22.70 0.72 35.91
N TYR A 391 -22.43 2.01 36.16
CA TYR A 391 -22.29 2.51 37.53
C TYR A 391 -23.60 2.53 38.29
N PHE A 392 -24.71 2.81 37.62
CA PHE A 392 -26.05 2.71 38.20
C PHE A 392 -26.36 1.27 38.66
N GLU A 393 -26.08 0.28 37.81
CA GLU A 393 -26.23 -1.16 38.15
C GLU A 393 -25.28 -1.59 39.29
N LYS A 394 -24.16 -0.89 39.48
CA LYS A 394 -23.23 -1.08 40.62
C LYS A 394 -23.62 -0.26 41.86
N GLU A 395 -24.79 0.40 41.86
CA GLU A 395 -25.28 1.32 42.90
C GLU A 395 -24.36 2.55 43.16
N ASN A 396 -23.46 2.85 42.22
CA ASN A 396 -22.62 4.05 42.26
C ASN A 396 -23.31 5.20 41.52
N TYR A 397 -24.31 5.80 42.17
CA TYR A 397 -25.13 6.86 41.58
C TYR A 397 -24.34 8.12 41.25
N ASP A 398 -23.39 8.53 42.10
CA ASP A 398 -22.54 9.71 41.85
C ASP A 398 -21.70 9.53 40.58
N GLY A 399 -21.09 8.35 40.42
CA GLY A 399 -20.35 8.02 39.21
C GLY A 399 -21.23 7.95 37.97
N ALA A 400 -22.47 7.45 38.09
CA ALA A 400 -23.42 7.42 36.99
C ALA A 400 -23.80 8.83 36.51
N ILE A 401 -24.11 9.73 37.45
CA ILE A 401 -24.43 11.14 37.19
C ILE A 401 -23.25 11.82 36.49
N GLU A 402 -22.01 11.62 36.95
CA GLU A 402 -20.82 12.22 36.33
C GLU A 402 -20.70 11.84 34.84
N GLN A 403 -20.92 10.56 34.49
CA GLN A 403 -20.83 10.14 33.08
C GLN A 403 -21.96 10.71 32.24
N TRP A 404 -23.15 10.82 32.81
CA TRP A 404 -24.31 11.40 32.16
C TRP A 404 -24.20 12.91 31.95
N GLU A 405 -23.60 13.65 32.89
CA GLU A 405 -23.26 15.06 32.72
C GLU A 405 -22.29 15.28 31.55
N LYS A 406 -21.32 14.36 31.34
CA LYS A 406 -20.44 14.41 30.16
C LYS A 406 -21.20 14.32 28.85
N ILE A 407 -22.30 13.58 28.79
CA ILE A 407 -23.13 13.52 27.59
C ILE A 407 -23.75 14.89 27.31
N LEU A 408 -24.26 15.57 28.35
CA LEU A 408 -24.85 16.92 28.22
C LEU A 408 -23.81 17.99 27.85
N GLU A 409 -22.56 17.84 28.30
CA GLU A 409 -21.45 18.71 27.86
C GLU A 409 -21.16 18.56 26.36
N ILE A 410 -21.22 17.33 25.82
CA ILE A 410 -20.91 17.02 24.41
C ILE A 410 -22.10 17.33 23.50
N GLU A 411 -23.31 16.95 23.92
CA GLU A 411 -24.56 17.11 23.18
C GLU A 411 -25.62 17.80 24.06
N PRO A 412 -25.65 19.15 24.12
CA PRO A 412 -26.57 19.90 24.98
C PRO A 412 -28.07 19.68 24.71
N ASN A 413 -28.41 19.14 23.53
CA ASN A 413 -29.79 18.84 23.11
C ASN A 413 -30.16 17.34 23.25
N PHE A 414 -29.31 16.53 23.89
CA PHE A 414 -29.47 15.06 24.00
C PHE A 414 -30.60 14.61 24.94
N THR A 415 -31.18 15.54 25.71
CA THR A 415 -32.15 15.30 26.79
C THR A 415 -33.47 14.65 26.32
N GLU A 416 -33.80 14.70 25.03
CA GLU A 416 -35.05 14.14 24.50
C GLU A 416 -35.01 12.60 24.30
N ASN A 417 -33.83 11.97 24.23
CA ASN A 417 -33.69 10.55 23.86
C ASN A 417 -33.64 9.57 25.05
N TYR A 418 -33.33 10.03 26.27
CA TYR A 418 -33.25 9.17 27.45
C TYR A 418 -34.03 9.79 28.61
N THR A 419 -35.20 9.21 28.92
CA THR A 419 -36.07 9.58 30.04
C THR A 419 -35.37 9.57 31.40
N VAL A 420 -34.28 8.82 31.55
CA VAL A 420 -33.48 8.75 32.78
C VAL A 420 -32.71 10.06 33.05
N LEU A 421 -32.25 10.75 32.00
CA LEU A 421 -31.53 12.03 32.13
C LEU A 421 -32.48 13.19 32.42
N ALA A 422 -33.69 13.17 31.84
CA ALA A 422 -34.72 14.18 32.08
C ALA A 422 -35.11 14.27 33.57
N ASN A 423 -35.10 13.14 34.28
CA ASN A 423 -35.46 13.06 35.70
C ASN A 423 -34.30 13.39 36.66
N LEU A 424 -33.07 13.58 36.18
CA LEU A 424 -31.94 14.04 37.00
C LEU A 424 -31.82 15.57 37.04
N GLY A 425 -32.52 16.26 36.13
CA GLY A 425 -32.57 17.73 36.04
C GLY A 425 -33.75 18.39 36.77
N GLU A 426 -34.63 17.62 37.41
CA GLU A 426 -35.66 18.08 38.37
C GLU A 426 -35.25 17.71 39.80
#